data_AF-A0A6J2Y638-F1
#
_entry.id   AF-A0A6J2Y638-F1
#
_cell.length_a   1.000
_cell.length_b   1.000
_cell.length_c   1.000
_cell.angle_alpha   90.00
_cell.angle_beta   90.00
_cell.angle_gamma   90.00
#
_symmetry.space_group_name_H-M   'P 1'
#
loop_
_entity.id
_entity.type
_entity.pdbx_description
1 polymer ?
#
loop_
_entity_poly.entity_id
_entity_poly.type
_entity_poly.pdbx_seq_one_letter_code
_entity_poly.pdbx_strand_id
1 'polypeptide(L)'
;MTLCSPQPMPLKKTVGMIEVSREGRKCVNKHALNDFTECIGTCHSSTYFNIKTGLHESVCSCCQATDYQSLEIELDCDDGSKFKKKVAVPSKCSCVACGEKSPYTPQ
;
A
#
# COMPACT_ATOMS: atom_id res chain seq x y z
N MET A 1 6.99 -20.62 -6.65
CA MET A 1 6.24 -19.54 -7.32
C MET A 1 6.33 -18.31 -6.44
N THR A 2 6.79 -17.16 -6.96
CA THR A 2 6.67 -15.86 -6.29
C THR A 2 5.32 -15.27 -6.64
N LEU A 3 4.52 -14.94 -5.63
CA LEU A 3 3.21 -14.33 -5.82
C LEU A 3 3.24 -12.97 -5.15
N CYS A 4 3.34 -11.88 -5.89
CA CYS A 4 3.25 -10.52 -5.34
C CYS A 4 2.33 -9.70 -6.24
N SER A 5 1.21 -9.24 -5.69
CA SER A 5 0.16 -8.59 -6.48
C SER A 5 -0.67 -7.63 -5.63
N PRO A 6 -1.32 -6.63 -6.25
CA PRO A 6 -2.36 -5.87 -5.58
C PRO A 6 -3.51 -6.78 -5.21
N GLN A 7 -3.96 -6.71 -3.96
CA GLN A 7 -5.08 -7.47 -3.43
C GLN A 7 -6.09 -6.50 -2.81
N PRO A 8 -7.39 -6.68 -3.04
CA PRO A 8 -8.41 -5.82 -2.45
C PRO A 8 -8.44 -6.02 -0.92
N MET A 9 -8.47 -4.90 -0.20
CA MET A 9 -8.62 -4.92 1.25
C MET A 9 -10.05 -5.36 1.62
N PRO A 10 -10.26 -6.17 2.68
CA PRO A 10 -11.60 -6.54 3.11
C PRO A 10 -12.47 -5.31 3.40
N LEU A 11 -13.60 -5.17 2.71
CA LEU A 11 -14.48 -3.98 2.77
C LEU A 11 -14.79 -3.52 4.20
N LYS A 12 -15.09 -4.45 5.12
CA LYS A 12 -15.40 -4.15 6.52
C LYS A 12 -14.26 -3.45 7.27
N LYS A 13 -13.01 -3.71 6.89
CA LYS A 13 -11.83 -3.08 7.50
C LYS A 13 -11.56 -1.68 6.97
N THR A 14 -12.14 -1.32 5.83
CA THR A 14 -11.92 0.00 5.21
C THR A 14 -12.81 1.08 5.80
N VAL A 15 -13.94 0.72 6.43
CA VAL A 15 -14.88 1.68 7.04
C VAL A 15 -14.19 2.40 8.20
N GLY A 16 -14.18 3.73 8.19
CA GLY A 16 -13.55 4.53 9.23
C GLY A 16 -12.03 4.61 9.17
N MET A 17 -11.40 4.01 8.14
CA MET A 17 -9.94 3.91 8.04
C MET A 17 -9.29 5.24 7.62
N ILE A 18 -9.95 6.02 6.77
CA ILE A 18 -9.43 7.30 6.30
C ILE A 18 -10.13 8.43 7.05
N GLU A 19 -9.34 9.12 7.88
CA GLU A 19 -9.76 10.24 8.70
C GLU A 19 -8.86 11.45 8.42
N VAL A 20 -9.48 12.62 8.26
CA VAL A 20 -8.76 13.89 8.10
C VAL A 20 -9.41 14.98 8.93
N SER A 21 -8.60 15.92 9.41
CA SER A 21 -9.08 17.18 9.97
C SER A 21 -9.05 18.27 8.90
N ARG A 22 -10.19 18.88 8.62
CA ARG A 22 -10.33 19.96 7.63
C ARG A 22 -11.07 21.13 8.26
N GLU A 23 -10.43 22.30 8.31
CA GLU A 23 -11.03 23.52 8.90
C GLU A 23 -11.52 23.31 10.35
N GLY A 24 -10.81 22.48 11.12
CA GLY A 24 -11.19 22.14 12.50
C GLY A 24 -12.29 21.08 12.63
N ARG A 25 -12.75 20.51 11.51
CA ARG A 25 -13.80 19.48 11.45
C ARG A 25 -13.21 18.11 11.15
N LYS A 26 -13.77 17.06 11.76
CA LYS A 26 -13.34 15.68 11.53
C LYS A 26 -14.17 15.06 10.41
N CYS A 27 -13.51 14.61 9.34
CA CYS A 27 -14.15 13.95 8.20
C CYS A 27 -13.61 12.53 8.04
N VAL A 28 -14.51 11.56 7.90
CA VAL A 28 -14.19 10.13 7.87
C VAL A 28 -15.02 9.40 6.83
N ASN A 29 -14.48 8.34 6.22
CA ASN A 29 -15.28 7.52 5.31
C ASN A 29 -16.25 6.63 6.12
N LYS A 30 -17.55 6.91 6.05
CA LYS A 30 -18.57 6.10 6.73
C LYS A 30 -18.96 4.84 5.94
N HIS A 31 -18.61 4.80 4.66
CA HIS A 31 -18.86 3.67 3.77
C HIS A 31 -17.56 2.92 3.46
N ALA A 32 -17.70 1.65 3.09
CA ALA A 32 -16.56 0.83 2.67
C ALA A 32 -15.96 1.39 1.38
N LEU A 33 -14.64 1.32 1.28
CA LEU A 33 -13.89 1.76 0.12
C LEU A 33 -13.75 0.59 -0.86
N ASN A 34 -14.46 0.68 -1.98
CA ASN A 34 -14.24 -0.24 -3.10
C ASN A 34 -12.90 0.07 -3.77
N ASP A 35 -12.27 -0.94 -4.37
CA ASP A 35 -11.01 -0.81 -5.11
C ASP A 35 -9.82 -0.28 -4.29
N PHE A 36 -9.92 -0.33 -2.95
CA PHE A 36 -8.82 -0.06 -2.04
C PHE A 36 -7.93 -1.30 -1.92
N THR A 37 -6.71 -1.22 -2.45
CA THR A 37 -5.79 -2.35 -2.58
C THR A 37 -4.55 -2.22 -1.71
N GLU A 38 -3.93 -3.36 -1.40
CA GLU A 38 -2.62 -3.46 -0.76
C GLU A 38 -1.75 -4.47 -1.52
N CYS A 39 -0.42 -4.30 -1.48
CA CYS A 39 0.48 -5.31 -2.03
C CYS A 39 0.62 -6.47 -1.04
N ILE A 40 0.12 -7.65 -1.42
CA ILE A 40 0.18 -8.85 -0.59
C ILE A 40 0.82 -9.97 -1.41
N GLY A 41 1.74 -10.69 -0.77
CA GLY A 41 2.47 -11.72 -1.48
C GLY A 41 3.63 -12.38 -0.75
N THR A 42 4.26 -13.29 -1.47
CA THR A 42 5.51 -13.97 -1.14
C THR A 42 6.57 -13.64 -2.18
N CYS A 43 7.76 -13.33 -1.69
CA CYS A 43 8.94 -13.04 -2.49
C CYS A 43 10.09 -13.94 -2.09
N HIS A 44 11.06 -14.12 -2.99
CA HIS A 44 12.20 -14.98 -2.75
C HIS A 44 13.15 -14.36 -1.71
N SER A 45 13.61 -15.18 -0.78
CA SER A 45 14.69 -14.84 0.14
C SER A 45 15.55 -16.07 0.41
N SER A 46 16.87 -15.86 0.52
CA SER A 46 17.84 -16.96 0.69
C SER A 46 19.18 -16.43 1.17
N THR A 47 19.95 -17.30 1.82
CA THR A 47 21.38 -17.11 2.06
C THR A 47 22.15 -18.22 1.35
N TYR A 48 23.21 -17.89 0.62
CA TYR A 48 24.00 -18.84 -0.15
C TYR A 48 25.50 -18.54 -0.02
N PHE A 49 26.32 -19.57 -0.21
CA PHE A 49 27.78 -19.43 -0.23
C PHE A 49 28.25 -18.92 -1.61
N ASN A 50 28.89 -17.76 -1.65
CA ASN A 50 29.46 -17.19 -2.87
C ASN A 50 30.94 -17.57 -2.95
N ILE A 51 31.28 -18.47 -3.88
CA ILE A 51 32.65 -18.97 -4.07
C ILE A 51 33.66 -17.89 -4.49
N LYS A 52 33.20 -16.78 -5.09
CA LYS A 52 34.08 -15.70 -5.55
C LYS A 52 34.52 -14.81 -4.40
N THR A 53 33.63 -14.57 -3.44
CA THR A 53 33.91 -13.74 -2.26
C THR A 53 34.36 -14.57 -1.07
N GLY A 54 34.08 -15.89 -1.07
CA GLY A 54 34.38 -16.80 0.03
C GLY A 54 33.45 -16.62 1.23
N LEU A 55 32.32 -15.92 1.05
CA LEU A 55 31.40 -15.53 2.13
C LEU A 55 29.98 -16.05 1.87
N HIS A 56 29.17 -16.08 2.93
CA HIS A 56 27.72 -16.26 2.79
C HIS A 56 27.07 -14.91 2.50
N GLU A 57 26.36 -14.84 1.38
CA GLU A 57 25.63 -13.66 0.94
C GLU A 57 24.12 -13.91 1.04
N SER A 58 23.37 -12.86 1.38
CA SER A 58 21.92 -12.94 1.54
C SER A 58 21.22 -12.11 0.47
N VAL A 59 20.18 -12.69 -0.12
CA VAL A 59 19.24 -12.01 -1.00
C VAL A 59 17.89 -12.01 -0.30
N CYS A 60 17.30 -10.83 -0.17
CA CYS A 60 15.98 -10.64 0.43
C CYS A 60 15.17 -9.75 -0.49
N SER A 61 13.97 -10.19 -0.83
CA SER A 61 12.99 -9.35 -1.53
C SER A 61 11.67 -9.27 -0.76
N CYS A 62 11.02 -8.11 -0.79
CA CYS A 62 9.70 -7.87 -0.22
C CYS A 62 8.69 -7.55 -1.32
N CYS A 63 7.42 -7.91 -1.09
CA CYS A 63 6.33 -7.52 -1.99
C CYS A 63 5.98 -6.06 -1.73
N GLN A 64 6.27 -5.18 -2.68
CA GLN A 64 6.06 -3.74 -2.55
C GLN A 64 5.35 -3.15 -3.76
N ALA A 65 4.70 -2.01 -3.57
CA ALA A 65 4.07 -1.25 -4.64
C ALA A 65 5.13 -0.63 -5.55
N THR A 66 4.99 -0.86 -6.85
CA THR A 66 5.85 -0.27 -7.88
C THR A 66 5.12 0.80 -8.69
N ASP A 67 3.80 0.85 -8.60
CA ASP A 67 2.95 1.83 -9.27
C ASP A 67 1.70 2.08 -8.44
N TYR A 68 1.15 3.29 -8.54
CA TYR A 68 -0.03 3.73 -7.80
C TYR A 68 -1.05 4.33 -8.76
N GLN A 69 -2.32 4.20 -8.41
CA GLN A 69 -3.41 4.92 -9.04
C GLN A 69 -4.15 5.78 -8.01
N SER A 70 -4.83 6.82 -8.49
CA SER A 70 -5.65 7.68 -7.63
C SER A 70 -7.06 7.12 -7.50
N LEU A 71 -7.49 6.88 -6.27
CA LEU A 71 -8.86 6.54 -5.91
C LEU A 71 -9.54 7.77 -5.28
N GLU A 72 -10.64 8.22 -5.86
CA GLU A 72 -11.47 9.28 -5.25
C GLU A 72 -12.44 8.66 -4.24
N ILE A 73 -12.39 9.12 -3.00
CA ILE A 73 -13.23 8.65 -1.91
C ILE A 73 -14.05 9.81 -1.34
N GLU A 74 -15.25 9.49 -0.83
CA GLU A 74 -16.10 10.45 -0.13
C GLU A 74 -15.93 10.29 1.39
N LEU A 75 -15.75 11.41 2.08
CA LEU A 75 -15.66 11.52 3.53
C LEU A 75 -16.86 12.31 4.04
N ASP A 76 -17.47 11.84 5.11
CA ASP A 76 -18.54 12.53 5.83
C ASP A 76 -17.95 13.26 7.04
N CYS A 77 -18.22 14.56 7.12
CA CYS A 77 -17.77 15.39 8.22
C CYS A 77 -18.80 15.41 9.37
N ASP A 78 -18.34 15.80 10.56
CA ASP A 78 -19.14 15.97 11.77
C ASP A 78 -20.24 17.05 11.64
N ASP A 79 -20.04 18.06 10.81
CA ASP A 79 -21.04 19.09 10.47
C ASP A 79 -22.08 18.65 9.43
N GLY A 80 -22.02 17.40 8.96
CA GLY A 80 -22.90 16.85 7.94
C GLY A 80 -22.51 17.18 6.50
N SER A 81 -21.43 17.96 6.29
CA SER A 81 -20.88 18.19 4.96
C SER A 81 -20.18 16.93 4.42
N LYS A 82 -20.03 16.88 3.09
CA LYS A 82 -19.33 15.80 2.39
C LYS A 82 -18.13 16.35 1.65
N PHE A 83 -17.04 15.59 1.66
CA PHE A 83 -15.79 15.97 1.03
C PHE A 83 -15.19 14.83 0.23
N LYS A 84 -14.82 15.10 -1.02
CA LYS A 84 -14.11 14.16 -1.87
C LYS A 84 -12.60 14.32 -1.73
N LYS A 85 -11.90 13.23 -1.47
CA LYS A 85 -10.44 13.20 -1.35
C LYS A 85 -9.87 12.16 -2.31
N LYS A 86 -8.73 12.45 -2.91
CA LYS A 86 -7.95 11.44 -3.64
C LYS A 86 -6.96 10.76 -2.70
N VAL A 87 -6.91 9.43 -2.76
CA VAL A 87 -5.94 8.59 -2.05
C VAL A 87 -5.20 7.74 -3.07
N ALA A 88 -3.90 7.52 -2.85
CA ALA A 88 -3.10 6.65 -3.70
C ALA A 88 -3.27 5.19 -3.26
N VAL A 89 -3.60 4.30 -4.20
CA VAL A 89 -3.69 2.85 -3.95
C VAL A 89 -2.78 2.10 -4.94
N PRO A 90 -2.09 1.02 -4.53
CA PRO A 90 -1.20 0.26 -5.41
C PRO A 90 -1.93 -0.31 -6.62
N SER A 91 -1.46 0.03 -7.82
CA SER A 91 -1.94 -0.52 -9.09
C SER A 91 -1.05 -1.66 -9.60
N LYS A 92 0.23 -1.67 -9.19
CA LYS A 92 1.19 -2.76 -9.47
C LYS A 92 2.05 -3.05 -8.26
N CYS A 93 2.43 -4.31 -8.10
CA CYS A 93 3.32 -4.76 -7.05
C CYS A 93 4.39 -5.67 -7.65
N SER A 94 5.60 -5.61 -7.11
CA SER A 94 6.70 -6.48 -7.50
C SER A 94 7.55 -6.87 -6.29
N CYS A 95 8.35 -7.93 -6.44
CA CYS A 95 9.40 -8.25 -5.48
C CYS A 95 10.59 -7.32 -5.70
N VAL A 96 10.86 -6.46 -4.73
CA VAL A 96 11.99 -5.52 -4.73
C VAL A 96 12.92 -5.80 -3.56
N ALA A 97 14.16 -5.31 -3.57
CA ALA A 97 15.11 -5.64 -2.52
C ALA A 97 14.65 -5.08 -1.16
N CYS A 98 14.83 -5.87 -0.10
CA CYS A 98 14.47 -5.46 1.25
C CYS A 98 15.26 -4.21 1.66
N GLY A 99 14.60 -3.22 2.26
CA GLY A 99 15.25 -1.99 2.73
C GLY A 99 15.47 -0.92 1.66
N GLU A 100 15.12 -1.16 0.40
CA GLU A 100 15.00 -0.08 -0.58
C GLU A 100 13.82 0.83 -0.20
N LYS A 101 14.03 2.16 -0.30
CA LYS A 101 12.94 3.12 -0.15
C LYS A 101 11.94 2.91 -1.27
N SER A 102 10.65 3.05 -0.97
CA SER A 102 9.60 2.98 -1.99
C SER A 102 9.99 3.89 -3.17
N PRO A 103 9.96 3.40 -4.43
CA PRO A 103 10.28 4.22 -5.59
C PRO A 103 9.26 5.35 -5.79
N TYR A 104 8.13 5.30 -5.09
CA TYR A 104 7.13 6.37 -5.07
C TYR A 104 7.48 7.45 -4.02
N THR A 105 7.66 8.68 -4.50
CA THR A 105 7.56 9.88 -3.67
C THR A 105 6.14 10.47 -3.81
N PRO A 106 5.43 10.71 -2.70
CA PRO A 106 4.18 11.47 -2.74
C PRO A 106 4.42 12.84 -3.39
N GLN A 107 3.65 13.15 -4.44
CA GLN A 107 3.55 14.50 -5.00
C GLN A 107 2.45 15.28 -4.30
#